data_AF-A0A222STZ7-F1
#
_entry.id   AF-A0A222STZ7-F1
#
_cell.length_a   1.000
_cell.length_b   1.000
_cell.length_c   1.000
_cell.angle_alpha   90.00
_cell.angle_beta   90.00
_cell.angle_gamma   90.00
#
_symmetry.space_group_name_H-M   'P 1'
#
loop_
_entity.id
_entity.type
_entity.pdbx_description
1 polymer ?
#
loop_
_entity_poly.entity_id
_entity_poly.type
_entity_poly.pdbx_seq_one_letter_code
_entity_poly.pdbx_strand_id
1 'polypeptide(L)'
;MNYSRGVHLLAGLIGVDPHHVARAVRTAARAHRTIHESGIDELTGEQLRRLVERDRFAVAIVANLAMRFAGRSEDALLLMDIYRASVGTPAHPMPIRKGVGALPEHHDHPYVQRAIRILQAGGLPPLHTDGMHALRWGFQVQPAVEGLPGWIFINPDPDCDERTGFAGGRLGYLAVMRWAGWGVITEPVYEGLLAAVHPDHQDNPFPAPSNS
;
A
#
# COMPACT_ATOMS: atom_id res chain seq x y z
N MET A 1 15.57 25.07 -5.01
CA MET A 1 16.00 24.09 -6.04
C MET A 1 14.75 23.41 -6.56
N ASN A 2 14.54 23.36 -7.88
CA ASN A 2 13.42 22.62 -8.45
C ASN A 2 13.88 21.17 -8.67
N TYR A 3 13.25 20.22 -7.98
CA TYR A 3 13.44 18.80 -8.26
C TYR A 3 12.53 18.37 -9.40
N SER A 4 12.80 17.22 -10.01
CA SER A 4 11.94 16.70 -11.06
C SER A 4 10.58 16.26 -10.52
N ARG A 5 9.62 16.13 -11.43
CA ARG A 5 8.27 15.68 -11.10
C ARG A 5 8.27 14.29 -10.46
N GLY A 6 9.10 13.36 -10.94
CA GLY A 6 9.22 12.02 -10.37
C GLY A 6 9.68 12.03 -8.90
N VAL A 7 10.65 12.88 -8.57
CA VAL A 7 11.10 13.08 -7.18
C VAL A 7 9.97 13.62 -6.31
N HIS A 8 9.24 14.63 -6.77
CA HIS A 8 8.11 15.19 -6.04
C HIS A 8 6.97 14.18 -5.83
N LEU A 9 6.69 13.35 -6.84
CA LEU A 9 5.64 12.35 -6.75
C LEU A 9 6.00 11.21 -5.81
N LEU A 10 7.23 10.68 -5.88
CA LEU A 10 7.69 9.67 -4.94
C LEU A 10 7.75 10.21 -3.52
N ALA A 11 8.19 11.46 -3.35
CA ALA A 11 8.19 12.16 -2.06
C ALA A 11 6.79 12.29 -1.47
N GLY A 12 5.80 12.66 -2.28
CA GLY A 12 4.39 12.69 -1.88
C GLY A 12 3.81 11.31 -1.57
N LEU A 13 4.18 10.28 -2.34
CA LEU A 13 3.73 8.91 -2.13
C LEU A 13 4.19 8.35 -0.78
N ILE A 14 5.42 8.67 -0.36
CA ILE A 14 6.01 8.13 0.87
C ILE A 14 6.00 9.14 2.04
N GLY A 15 5.52 10.36 1.81
CA GLY A 15 5.38 11.39 2.83
C GLY A 15 6.70 11.91 3.40
N VAL A 16 7.68 12.22 2.55
CA VAL A 16 8.97 12.81 2.96
C VAL A 16 9.32 14.03 2.11
N ASP A 17 10.29 14.84 2.56
CA ASP A 17 10.79 15.95 1.77
C ASP A 17 11.46 15.47 0.45
N PRO A 18 11.16 16.10 -0.71
CA PRO A 18 11.78 15.81 -2.01
C PRO A 18 13.31 15.77 -1.99
N HIS A 19 13.96 16.54 -1.12
CA HIS A 19 15.40 16.53 -0.92
C HIS A 19 15.93 15.14 -0.54
N HIS A 20 15.23 14.42 0.36
CA HIS A 20 15.62 13.08 0.78
C HIS A 20 15.52 12.08 -0.36
N VAL A 21 14.47 12.19 -1.19
CA VAL A 21 14.29 11.36 -2.38
C VAL A 21 15.38 11.66 -3.41
N ALA A 22 15.66 12.93 -3.70
CA ALA A 22 16.73 13.30 -4.63
C ALA A 22 18.10 12.78 -4.15
N ARG A 23 18.37 12.83 -2.85
CA ARG A 23 19.58 12.26 -2.24
C ARG A 23 19.61 10.73 -2.36
N ALA A 24 18.48 10.06 -2.15
CA ALA A 24 18.34 8.62 -2.31
C ALA A 24 18.60 8.17 -3.74
N VAL A 25 18.03 8.84 -4.74
CA VAL A 25 18.27 8.55 -6.16
C VAL A 25 19.76 8.65 -6.48
N ARG A 26 20.42 9.77 -6.11
CA ARG A 26 21.87 9.94 -6.34
C ARG A 26 22.71 8.85 -5.66
N THR A 27 22.33 8.44 -4.46
CA THR A 27 23.04 7.40 -3.70
C THR A 27 22.83 6.02 -4.35
N ALA A 28 21.59 5.69 -4.70
CA ALA A 28 21.22 4.42 -5.30
C ALA A 28 21.79 4.25 -6.72
N ALA A 29 21.79 5.31 -7.54
CA ALA A 29 22.36 5.29 -8.89
C ALA A 29 23.88 5.04 -8.89
N ARG A 30 24.61 5.45 -7.83
CA ARG A 30 26.03 5.15 -7.68
C ARG A 30 26.29 3.68 -7.31
N ALA A 31 25.34 3.03 -6.65
CA ALA A 31 25.46 1.67 -6.14
C ALA A 31 24.84 0.62 -7.07
N HIS A 32 23.83 0.98 -7.86
CA HIS A 32 23.04 0.06 -8.67
C HIS A 32 22.87 0.56 -10.10
N ARG A 33 23.46 -0.17 -11.07
CA ARG A 33 23.40 0.16 -12.50
C ARG A 33 21.96 0.24 -13.02
N THR A 34 21.09 -0.69 -12.63
CA THR A 34 19.67 -0.70 -13.03
C THR A 34 18.94 0.57 -12.58
N ILE A 35 19.25 1.09 -11.39
CA ILE A 35 18.64 2.33 -10.88
C ILE A 35 19.15 3.53 -11.66
N HIS A 36 20.44 3.56 -12.01
CA HIS A 36 20.98 4.59 -12.89
C HIS A 36 20.32 4.58 -14.27
N GLU A 37 20.12 3.41 -14.85
CA GLU A 37 19.48 3.22 -16.17
C GLU A 37 17.96 3.47 -16.15
N SER A 38 17.33 3.43 -14.97
CA SER A 38 15.87 3.63 -14.82
C SER A 38 15.40 5.08 -14.98
N GLY A 39 16.31 6.07 -14.92
CA GLY A 39 15.99 7.49 -15.15
C GLY A 39 14.96 8.10 -14.19
N ILE A 40 14.89 7.61 -12.94
CA ILE A 40 13.91 8.04 -11.91
C ILE A 40 13.88 9.57 -11.71
N ASP A 41 15.01 10.23 -11.95
CA ASP A 41 15.22 11.66 -11.82
C ASP A 41 14.57 12.51 -12.92
N GLU A 42 14.05 11.94 -14.01
CA GLU A 42 13.44 12.71 -15.11
C GLU A 42 11.96 12.39 -15.36
N LEU A 43 11.38 11.50 -14.56
CA LEU A 43 10.07 10.93 -14.87
C LEU A 43 8.91 11.91 -14.67
N THR A 44 7.97 11.90 -15.62
CA THR A 44 6.59 12.37 -15.39
C THR A 44 5.84 11.42 -14.46
N GLY A 45 4.65 11.80 -14.00
CA GLY A 45 3.87 10.92 -13.11
C GLY A 45 3.41 9.62 -13.75
N GLU A 46 3.02 9.68 -15.02
CA GLU A 46 2.67 8.48 -15.78
C GLU A 46 3.88 7.57 -16.01
N GLN A 47 5.07 8.13 -16.22
CA GLN A 47 6.30 7.33 -16.34
C GLN A 47 6.75 6.74 -15.01
N LEU A 48 6.60 7.47 -13.89
CA LEU A 48 6.88 6.92 -12.56
C LEU A 48 5.92 5.77 -12.25
N ARG A 49 4.63 5.90 -12.58
CA ARG A 49 3.64 4.82 -12.45
C ARG A 49 4.08 3.58 -13.23
N ARG A 50 4.43 3.73 -14.52
CA ARG A 50 4.93 2.63 -15.35
C ARG A 50 6.25 2.04 -14.85
N LEU A 51 7.14 2.85 -14.25
CA LEU A 51 8.36 2.34 -13.65
C LEU A 51 8.07 1.54 -12.38
N VAL A 52 7.15 1.99 -11.53
CA VAL A 52 6.66 1.22 -10.38
C VAL A 52 6.07 -0.11 -10.82
N GLU A 53 5.43 -0.18 -11.98
CA GLU A 53 4.92 -1.42 -12.57
C GLU A 53 6.05 -2.31 -13.13
N ARG A 54 7.06 -1.73 -13.79
CA ARG A 54 8.12 -2.46 -14.50
C ARG A 54 9.33 -2.87 -13.64
N ASP A 55 9.80 -1.97 -12.78
CA ASP A 55 10.95 -2.17 -11.88
C ASP A 55 10.65 -1.62 -10.49
N ARG A 56 9.64 -2.26 -9.88
CA ARG A 56 9.18 -1.93 -8.54
C ARG A 56 10.26 -2.08 -7.47
N PHE A 57 11.24 -2.96 -7.69
CA PHE A 57 12.33 -3.20 -6.76
C PHE A 57 13.26 -1.98 -6.68
N ALA A 58 13.65 -1.40 -7.82
CA ALA A 58 14.44 -0.17 -7.88
C ALA A 58 13.75 0.98 -7.10
N VAL A 59 12.45 1.17 -7.32
CA VAL A 59 11.68 2.22 -6.62
C VAL A 59 11.62 1.95 -5.11
N ALA A 60 11.44 0.70 -4.69
CA ALA A 60 11.42 0.33 -3.27
C ALA A 60 12.77 0.60 -2.58
N ILE A 61 13.91 0.37 -3.24
CA ILE A 61 15.24 0.71 -2.73
C ILE A 61 15.38 2.22 -2.52
N VAL A 62 15.00 3.03 -3.52
CA VAL A 62 15.08 4.48 -3.44
C VAL A 62 14.20 5.01 -2.30
N ALA A 63 12.97 4.52 -2.18
CA ALA A 63 12.05 4.93 -1.11
C ALA A 63 12.58 4.54 0.29
N ASN A 64 13.14 3.33 0.43
CA ASN A 64 13.76 2.88 1.68
C ASN A 64 14.92 3.82 2.10
N LEU A 65 15.81 4.15 1.15
CA LEU A 65 16.91 5.09 1.40
C LEU A 65 16.41 6.49 1.74
N ALA A 66 15.37 6.98 1.05
CA ALA A 66 14.77 8.28 1.32
C ALA A 66 14.19 8.37 2.73
N MET A 67 13.47 7.35 3.18
CA MET A 67 12.95 7.25 4.55
C MET A 67 14.08 7.26 5.59
N ARG A 68 15.15 6.50 5.36
CA ARG A 68 16.34 6.51 6.24
C ARG A 68 17.00 7.88 6.31
N PHE A 69 17.14 8.58 5.18
CA PHE A 69 17.68 9.94 5.17
C PHE A 69 16.78 10.96 5.89
N ALA A 70 15.46 10.71 5.92
CA ALA A 70 14.52 11.49 6.71
C ALA A 70 14.48 11.09 8.20
N GLY A 71 15.32 10.14 8.65
CA GLY A 71 15.34 9.64 10.03
C GLY A 71 14.25 8.61 10.36
N ARG A 72 13.42 8.22 9.38
CA ARG A 72 12.27 7.31 9.54
C ARG A 72 12.66 5.86 9.24
N SER A 73 13.58 5.31 10.04
CA SER A 73 14.17 3.99 9.77
C SER A 73 13.17 2.83 9.87
N GLU A 74 12.19 2.91 10.78
CA GLU A 74 11.15 1.90 10.93
C GLU A 74 10.21 1.87 9.72
N ASP A 75 9.75 3.04 9.26
CA ASP A 75 8.96 3.16 8.03
C ASP A 75 9.72 2.65 6.80
N ALA A 76 11.04 2.85 6.75
CA ALA A 76 11.85 2.29 5.68
C ALA A 76 11.74 0.75 5.61
N LEU A 77 11.78 0.07 6.76
CA LEU A 77 11.60 -1.39 6.84
C LEU A 77 10.19 -1.79 6.36
N LEU A 78 9.17 -1.10 6.86
CA LEU A 78 7.77 -1.33 6.46
C LEU A 78 7.59 -1.24 4.94
N LEU A 79 8.15 -0.22 4.27
CA LEU A 79 8.03 -0.09 2.81
C LEU A 79 8.60 -1.31 2.06
N MET A 80 9.68 -1.90 2.57
CA MET A 80 10.28 -3.10 1.97
C MET A 80 9.43 -4.34 2.21
N ASP A 81 8.85 -4.47 3.40
CA ASP A 81 8.00 -5.61 3.75
C ASP A 81 6.67 -5.57 2.99
N ILE A 82 6.06 -4.38 2.84
CA ILE A 82 4.89 -4.17 1.98
C ILE A 82 5.22 -4.54 0.53
N TYR A 83 6.37 -4.10 0.01
CA TYR A 83 6.82 -4.45 -1.34
C TYR A 83 6.91 -5.97 -1.52
N ARG A 84 7.59 -6.67 -0.60
CA ARG A 84 7.72 -8.14 -0.64
C ARG A 84 6.36 -8.84 -0.59
N ALA A 85 5.46 -8.40 0.29
CA ALA A 85 4.11 -8.91 0.39
C ALA A 85 3.32 -8.71 -0.92
N SER A 86 3.50 -7.54 -1.57
CA SER A 86 2.82 -7.19 -2.82
C SER A 86 3.23 -8.06 -4.01
N VAL A 87 4.51 -8.44 -4.11
CA VAL A 87 5.03 -9.26 -5.22
C VAL A 87 4.97 -10.77 -4.93
N GLY A 88 4.45 -11.15 -3.75
CA GLY A 88 4.27 -12.55 -3.38
C GLY A 88 5.59 -13.29 -3.13
N THR A 89 6.61 -12.61 -2.58
CA THR A 89 7.90 -13.27 -2.31
C THR A 89 7.69 -14.45 -1.34
N PRO A 90 8.22 -15.66 -1.63
CA PRO A 90 7.95 -16.89 -0.87
C PRO A 90 8.50 -16.91 0.57
N ALA A 91 9.07 -15.80 1.06
CA ALA A 91 9.58 -15.71 2.42
C ALA A 91 8.46 -15.60 3.47
N HIS A 92 7.26 -15.11 3.14
CA HIS A 92 6.13 -14.94 4.09
C HIS A 92 4.77 -15.45 3.54
N PRO A 93 4.64 -16.70 3.05
CA PRO A 93 3.34 -17.32 2.87
C PRO A 93 2.87 -17.77 4.25
N MET A 94 2.55 -16.83 5.15
CA MET A 94 1.71 -17.20 6.27
C MET A 94 0.31 -17.39 5.71
N PRO A 95 -0.23 -18.62 5.61
CA PRO A 95 -1.65 -18.77 5.38
C PRO A 95 -2.34 -18.02 6.52
N ILE A 96 -3.07 -16.96 6.16
CA ILE A 96 -3.92 -16.27 7.12
C ILE A 96 -4.92 -17.31 7.61
N ARG A 97 -5.11 -17.39 8.92
CA ARG A 97 -6.03 -18.37 9.51
C ARG A 97 -7.48 -17.91 9.31
N LYS A 98 -8.42 -18.85 9.26
CA LYS A 98 -9.86 -18.53 9.31
C LYS A 98 -10.13 -17.61 10.51
N GLY A 99 -10.91 -16.55 10.28
CA GLY A 99 -11.21 -15.53 11.29
C GLY A 99 -10.14 -14.46 11.52
N VAL A 100 -9.11 -14.38 10.68
CA VAL A 100 -8.11 -13.28 10.74
C VAL A 100 -8.32 -12.33 9.56
N GLY A 101 -8.59 -11.07 9.85
CA GLY A 101 -8.66 -9.95 8.91
C GLY A 101 -9.83 -9.99 7.93
N ALA A 102 -10.71 -11.00 8.00
CA ALA A 102 -11.92 -11.15 7.20
C ALA A 102 -12.93 -12.05 7.91
N LEU A 103 -14.19 -11.97 7.48
CA LEU A 103 -15.24 -12.91 7.90
C LEU A 103 -14.98 -14.32 7.32
N PRO A 104 -15.48 -15.39 7.97
CA PRO A 104 -15.27 -16.77 7.53
C PRO A 104 -15.63 -17.05 6.06
N GLU A 105 -16.72 -16.47 5.57
CA GLU A 105 -17.23 -16.62 4.19
C GLU A 105 -16.33 -15.97 3.13
N HIS A 106 -15.47 -15.03 3.52
CA HIS A 106 -14.54 -14.34 2.62
C HIS A 106 -13.10 -14.85 2.74
N HIS A 107 -12.90 -15.88 3.58
CA HIS A 107 -11.57 -16.38 3.87
C HIS A 107 -10.84 -16.91 2.64
N ASP A 108 -11.54 -17.59 1.74
CA ASP A 108 -10.91 -18.17 0.55
C ASP A 108 -10.84 -17.18 -0.63
N HIS A 109 -11.27 -15.92 -0.44
CA HIS A 109 -11.27 -14.93 -1.51
C HIS A 109 -9.84 -14.41 -1.80
N PRO A 110 -9.30 -14.58 -3.02
CA PRO A 110 -7.89 -14.37 -3.31
C PRO A 110 -7.42 -12.93 -3.09
N TYR A 111 -8.22 -11.93 -3.49
CA TYR A 111 -7.86 -10.52 -3.29
C TYR A 111 -7.95 -10.09 -1.83
N VAL A 112 -8.86 -10.67 -1.05
CA VAL A 112 -8.99 -10.39 0.38
C VAL A 112 -7.74 -10.89 1.11
N GLN A 113 -7.34 -12.13 0.81
CA GLN A 113 -6.14 -12.75 1.36
C GLN A 113 -4.85 -12.01 0.98
N ARG A 114 -4.78 -11.44 -0.22
CA ARG A 114 -3.63 -10.63 -0.66
C ARG A 114 -3.60 -9.29 0.07
N ALA A 115 -4.73 -8.64 0.23
CA ALA A 115 -4.85 -7.37 0.93
C ALA A 115 -4.52 -7.49 2.42
N ILE A 116 -5.05 -8.50 3.12
CA ILE A 116 -4.73 -8.76 4.53
C ILE A 116 -3.21 -8.95 4.70
N ARG A 117 -2.57 -9.76 3.84
CA ARG A 117 -1.10 -9.95 3.87
C ARG A 117 -0.33 -8.64 3.72
N ILE A 118 -0.74 -7.79 2.78
CA ILE A 118 -0.14 -6.48 2.53
C ILE A 118 -0.32 -5.55 3.74
N LEU A 119 -1.52 -5.46 4.30
CA LEU A 119 -1.83 -4.61 5.45
C LEU A 119 -1.07 -5.06 6.70
N GLN A 120 -0.99 -6.37 6.95
CA GLN A 120 -0.19 -6.94 8.02
C GLN A 120 1.31 -6.63 7.85
N ALA A 121 1.84 -6.69 6.62
CA ALA A 121 3.22 -6.30 6.34
C ALA A 121 3.47 -4.79 6.57
N GLY A 122 2.42 -3.98 6.49
CA GLY A 122 2.42 -2.57 6.91
C GLY A 122 2.32 -2.37 8.43
N GLY A 123 2.37 -3.44 9.23
CA GLY A 123 2.29 -3.37 10.70
C GLY A 123 0.87 -3.16 11.24
N LEU A 124 -0.15 -3.26 10.40
CA LEU A 124 -1.54 -3.05 10.81
C LEU A 124 -2.11 -4.35 11.42
N PRO A 125 -2.82 -4.29 12.56
CA PRO A 125 -3.36 -5.49 13.18
C PRO A 125 -4.67 -5.90 12.52
N PRO A 126 -4.80 -7.15 12.09
CA PRO A 126 -6.08 -7.66 11.58
C PRO A 126 -7.05 -7.91 12.74
N LEU A 127 -8.35 -7.83 12.44
CA LEU A 127 -9.41 -8.34 13.30
C LEU A 127 -9.19 -9.84 13.52
N HIS A 128 -9.28 -10.30 14.76
CA HIS A 128 -9.36 -11.73 15.07
C HIS A 128 -10.78 -12.04 15.56
N THR A 129 -11.43 -13.02 14.96
CA THR A 129 -12.80 -13.45 15.29
C THR A 129 -12.90 -14.99 15.33
N ASP A 130 -13.79 -15.51 16.16
CA ASP A 130 -14.20 -16.93 16.15
C ASP A 130 -15.37 -17.20 15.18
N GLY A 131 -15.79 -16.19 14.42
CA GLY A 131 -16.95 -16.22 13.51
C GLY A 131 -18.25 -15.70 14.14
N MET A 132 -18.30 -15.54 15.47
CA MET A 132 -19.45 -15.00 16.19
C MET A 132 -19.10 -13.72 16.98
N HIS A 133 -17.87 -13.61 17.49
CA HIS A 133 -17.41 -12.49 18.31
C HIS A 133 -15.99 -12.07 17.93
N ALA A 134 -15.70 -10.77 18.09
CA ALA A 134 -14.35 -10.25 17.98
C ALA A 134 -13.52 -10.69 19.20
N LEU A 135 -12.47 -11.48 18.97
CA LEU A 135 -11.48 -11.87 19.97
C LEU A 135 -10.40 -10.80 20.15
N ARG A 136 -10.09 -10.06 19.07
CA ARG A 136 -9.19 -8.90 19.08
C ARG A 136 -9.60 -7.93 17.99
N TRP A 137 -9.79 -6.67 18.34
CA TRP A 137 -10.07 -5.61 17.37
C TRP A 137 -8.87 -5.35 16.45
N GLY A 138 -9.19 -4.96 15.22
CA GLY A 138 -8.25 -4.76 14.14
C GLY A 138 -8.99 -4.45 12.85
N PHE A 139 -8.27 -4.33 11.76
CA PHE A 139 -8.90 -4.08 10.47
C PHE A 139 -9.62 -5.33 9.95
N GLN A 140 -10.67 -5.11 9.17
CA GLN A 140 -11.38 -6.16 8.45
C GLN A 140 -11.41 -5.84 6.96
N VAL A 141 -11.16 -6.84 6.13
CA VAL A 141 -11.23 -6.77 4.68
C VAL A 141 -12.37 -7.64 4.18
N GLN A 142 -13.10 -7.14 3.20
CA GLN A 142 -14.17 -7.86 2.52
C GLN A 142 -14.10 -7.59 1.01
N PRO A 143 -14.52 -8.53 0.16
CA PRO A 143 -14.63 -8.27 -1.25
C PRO A 143 -15.74 -7.25 -1.50
N ALA A 144 -15.64 -6.49 -2.59
CA ALA A 144 -16.77 -5.71 -3.05
C ALA A 144 -17.87 -6.62 -3.65
N VAL A 145 -19.07 -6.06 -3.83
CA VAL A 145 -20.23 -6.76 -4.41
C VAL A 145 -19.98 -7.20 -5.86
N GLU A 146 -20.79 -8.12 -6.40
CA GLU A 146 -20.61 -8.76 -7.73
C GLU A 146 -20.34 -7.78 -8.89
N GLY A 147 -20.81 -6.53 -8.80
CA GLY A 147 -20.57 -5.48 -9.81
C GLY A 147 -19.19 -4.82 -9.78
N LEU A 148 -18.33 -5.15 -8.81
CA LEU A 148 -17.01 -4.52 -8.60
C LEU A 148 -15.88 -5.55 -8.50
N PRO A 149 -15.63 -6.32 -9.57
CA PRO A 149 -14.53 -7.28 -9.57
C PRO A 149 -13.18 -6.60 -9.26
N GLY A 150 -12.37 -7.27 -8.44
CA GLY A 150 -11.05 -6.80 -8.03
C GLY A 150 -11.05 -5.75 -6.92
N TRP A 151 -12.20 -5.17 -6.58
CA TRP A 151 -12.33 -4.24 -5.47
C TRP A 151 -12.45 -4.96 -4.13
N ILE A 152 -11.86 -4.35 -3.11
CA ILE A 152 -12.03 -4.72 -1.72
C ILE A 152 -12.50 -3.49 -0.93
N PHE A 153 -13.15 -3.75 0.19
CA PHE A 153 -13.38 -2.75 1.22
C PHE A 153 -12.59 -3.10 2.47
N ILE A 154 -12.05 -2.07 3.11
CA ILE A 154 -11.30 -2.16 4.35
C ILE A 154 -12.07 -1.36 5.39
N ASN A 155 -12.50 -2.04 6.45
CA ASN A 155 -12.94 -1.42 7.68
C ASN A 155 -11.71 -1.22 8.59
N PRO A 156 -11.28 0.01 8.86
CA PRO A 156 -10.13 0.29 9.73
C PRO A 156 -10.35 -0.21 11.16
N ASP A 157 -9.25 -0.38 11.91
CA ASP A 157 -9.37 -0.65 13.34
C ASP A 157 -9.88 0.59 14.10
N PRO A 158 -10.64 0.41 15.21
CA PRO A 158 -11.21 1.52 15.96
C PRO A 158 -10.18 2.55 16.46
N ASP A 159 -8.96 2.10 16.73
CA ASP A 159 -7.87 2.90 17.29
C ASP A 159 -6.93 3.43 16.19
N CYS A 160 -7.35 3.38 14.92
CA CYS A 160 -6.47 3.72 13.81
C CYS A 160 -5.94 5.15 13.84
N ASP A 161 -6.70 6.10 14.40
CA ASP A 161 -6.33 7.51 14.49
C ASP A 161 -5.16 7.77 15.47
N GLU A 162 -4.91 6.86 16.41
CA GLU A 162 -3.77 6.95 17.33
C GLU A 162 -2.45 6.50 16.69
N ARG A 163 -2.51 5.81 15.54
CA ARG A 163 -1.32 5.29 14.86
C ARG A 163 -0.56 6.41 14.15
N THR A 164 0.76 6.37 14.26
CA THR A 164 1.68 7.31 13.58
C THR A 164 2.55 6.61 12.54
N GLY A 165 3.32 7.37 11.77
CA GLY A 165 4.24 6.82 10.77
C GLY A 165 3.59 6.64 9.40
N PHE A 166 4.19 5.83 8.53
CA PHE A 166 3.75 5.67 7.14
C PHE A 166 2.35 5.03 7.05
N ALA A 167 2.09 4.03 7.87
CA ALA A 167 0.79 3.38 8.01
C ALA A 167 -0.08 4.00 9.12
N GLY A 168 0.22 5.24 9.53
CA GLY A 168 -0.48 5.93 10.61
C GLY A 168 -1.82 6.52 10.18
N GLY A 169 -2.75 6.62 11.12
CA GLY A 169 -4.09 7.15 10.91
C GLY A 169 -4.95 6.30 9.99
N ARG A 170 -6.20 6.74 9.81
CA ARG A 170 -7.15 6.14 8.87
C ARG A 170 -6.65 6.07 7.43
N LEU A 171 -5.92 7.08 6.95
CA LEU A 171 -5.37 7.08 5.58
C LEU A 171 -4.13 6.18 5.44
N GLY A 172 -3.54 5.72 6.54
CA GLY A 172 -2.40 4.80 6.54
C GLY A 172 -2.69 3.50 5.81
N TYR A 173 -3.90 2.96 5.94
CA TYR A 173 -4.35 1.78 5.18
C TYR A 173 -4.27 2.02 3.67
N LEU A 174 -4.77 3.16 3.20
CA LEU A 174 -4.74 3.51 1.78
C LEU A 174 -3.30 3.79 1.31
N ALA A 175 -2.46 4.38 2.15
CA ALA A 175 -1.04 4.58 1.85
C ALA A 175 -0.32 3.24 1.65
N VAL A 176 -0.58 2.25 2.53
CA VAL A 176 -0.05 0.89 2.42
C VAL A 176 -0.53 0.22 1.12
N MET A 177 -1.84 0.26 0.83
CA MET A 177 -2.39 -0.35 -0.38
C MET A 177 -1.85 0.32 -1.65
N ARG A 178 -1.78 1.66 -1.67
CA ARG A 178 -1.21 2.43 -2.78
C ARG A 178 0.27 2.12 -2.98
N TRP A 179 1.05 2.01 -1.90
CA TRP A 179 2.45 1.60 -1.98
C TRP A 179 2.63 0.15 -2.44
N ALA A 180 1.68 -0.73 -2.13
CA ALA A 180 1.56 -2.08 -2.69
C ALA A 180 1.01 -2.09 -4.14
N GLY A 181 0.68 -0.93 -4.70
CA GLY A 181 0.37 -0.72 -6.12
C GLY A 181 -1.09 -0.92 -6.46
N TRP A 182 -1.94 -1.01 -5.44
CA TRP A 182 -3.38 -1.06 -5.62
C TRP A 182 -3.89 0.35 -5.91
N GLY A 183 -4.92 0.45 -6.75
CA GLY A 183 -5.68 1.70 -6.86
C GLY A 183 -6.46 1.93 -5.56
N VAL A 184 -6.68 3.17 -5.16
CA VAL A 184 -7.39 3.51 -3.92
C VAL A 184 -8.33 4.68 -4.13
N ILE A 185 -9.42 4.71 -3.37
CA ILE A 185 -10.30 5.87 -3.24
C ILE A 185 -10.01 6.51 -1.89
N THR A 186 -9.67 7.80 -1.91
CA THR A 186 -9.28 8.54 -0.71
C THR A 186 -10.47 9.00 0.13
N GLU A 187 -11.61 9.19 -0.52
CA GLU A 187 -12.89 9.47 0.12
C GLU A 187 -13.43 8.18 0.75
N PRO A 188 -13.94 8.23 2.00
CA PRO A 188 -14.64 7.09 2.57
C PRO A 188 -15.86 6.74 1.70
N VAL A 189 -16.01 5.47 1.37
CA VAL A 189 -17.19 4.91 0.71
C VAL A 189 -18.09 4.26 1.75
N TYR A 190 -19.36 4.00 1.43
CA TYR A 190 -20.32 3.20 2.23
C TYR A 190 -20.08 3.19 3.75
N GLU A 191 -20.71 4.11 4.48
CA GLU A 191 -20.65 4.16 5.95
C GLU A 191 -19.23 4.29 6.54
N GLY A 192 -18.28 4.81 5.76
CA GLY A 192 -16.92 4.99 6.25
C GLY A 192 -16.07 3.72 6.09
N LEU A 193 -16.24 2.97 5.02
CA LEU A 193 -15.26 1.99 4.54
C LEU A 193 -14.21 2.68 3.65
N LEU A 194 -13.02 2.11 3.63
CA LEU A 194 -11.96 2.48 2.68
C LEU A 194 -12.00 1.51 1.50
N ALA A 195 -11.69 1.97 0.29
CA ALA A 195 -11.74 1.14 -0.92
C ALA A 195 -10.39 1.06 -1.63
N ALA A 196 -10.05 -0.14 -2.08
CA ALA A 196 -8.89 -0.39 -2.92
C ALA A 196 -9.21 -1.39 -4.03
N VAL A 197 -8.57 -1.24 -5.18
CA VAL A 197 -8.71 -2.11 -6.34
C VAL A 197 -7.40 -2.80 -6.67
N HIS A 198 -7.49 -4.09 -6.91
CA HIS A 198 -6.36 -4.91 -7.32
C HIS A 198 -5.72 -4.36 -8.61
N PRO A 199 -4.38 -4.39 -8.78
CA PRO A 199 -3.70 -3.92 -9.99
C PRO A 199 -4.30 -4.45 -11.30
N ASP A 200 -4.65 -5.74 -11.33
CA ASP A 200 -5.23 -6.41 -12.51
C ASP A 200 -6.65 -5.91 -12.88
N HIS A 201 -7.27 -5.06 -12.05
CA HIS A 201 -8.64 -4.56 -12.23
C HIS A 201 -8.72 -3.02 -12.17
N GLN A 202 -7.59 -2.31 -12.31
CA GLN A 202 -7.56 -0.84 -12.18
C GLN A 202 -8.42 -0.10 -13.22
N ASP A 203 -8.68 -0.71 -14.38
CA ASP A 203 -9.53 -0.15 -15.43
C ASP A 203 -11.03 -0.24 -15.10
N ASN A 204 -11.40 -0.93 -14.00
CA ASN A 204 -12.79 -1.06 -13.57
C ASN A 204 -13.21 0.17 -12.74
N PRO A 205 -14.06 1.08 -13.29
CA PRO A 205 -14.41 2.31 -12.61
C PRO A 205 -15.24 2.03 -11.35
N PHE A 206 -14.92 2.73 -10.27
CA PHE A 206 -15.80 2.72 -9.11
C PHE A 206 -17.08 3.52 -9.44
N PRO A 207 -18.27 2.96 -9.20
CA PRO A 207 -19.52 3.63 -9.52
C PRO A 207 -19.63 4.91 -8.70
N ALA A 208 -19.92 6.03 -9.38
CA ALA A 208 -20.27 7.26 -8.69
C ALA A 208 -21.51 7.00 -7.81
N PRO A 209 -21.60 7.59 -6.61
CA PRO A 209 -22.81 7.46 -5.80
C PRO A 209 -24.00 7.92 -6.62
N SER A 210 -24.91 7.00 -6.94
CA SER A 210 -26.19 7.32 -7.55
C SER A 210 -27.01 8.02 -6.48
N ASN A 211 -27.09 9.35 -6.55
CA ASN A 211 -28.03 10.14 -5.75
C ASN A 211 -29.42 9.53 -5.93
N SER A 212 -29.90 8.81 -4.91
CA SER A 212 -31.23 8.20 -4.83
C SER A 212 -31.94 8.79 -3.63
#